data_AF-A0A8S9ZIE6-F1
#
_entry.id   AF-A0A8S9ZIE6-F1
#
_cell.length_a   1.000
_cell.length_b   1.000
_cell.length_c   1.000
_cell.angle_alpha   90.00
_cell.angle_beta   90.00
_cell.angle_gamma   90.00
#
_symmetry.space_group_name_H-M   'P 1'
#
loop_
_entity.id
_entity.type
_entity.pdbx_description
1 polymer ?
#
loop_
_entity_poly.entity_id
_entity_poly.type
_entity_poly.pdbx_seq_one_letter_code
_entity_poly.pdbx_strand_id
1 'polypeptide(L)'
;WNIYLQNNLTLINLIEIYGIRSIFSFISIILNITLIYVTIKIKSLHNLCNILIALESFFSILLNLNYFVSFILSLIGHPFIKFNLCFWFMILFIISGNNAQITMVLIGIDRLIAVKMPIL
;
A
#
# COMPACT_ATOMS: atom_id res chain seq x y z
N TRP A 1 26.73 21.43 20.65
CA TRP A 1 27.38 20.66 19.59
C TRP A 1 26.84 19.23 19.47
N ASN A 2 26.92 18.38 20.51
CA ASN A 2 26.36 17.01 20.43
C ASN A 2 24.84 16.93 20.13
N ILE A 3 24.01 17.82 20.68
CA ILE A 3 22.54 17.78 20.47
C ILE A 3 22.16 18.16 19.03
N TYR A 4 22.86 19.11 18.42
CA TYR A 4 22.64 19.52 17.03
C TYR A 4 23.15 18.47 16.03
N LEU A 5 24.29 17.82 16.33
CA LEU A 5 24.79 16.69 15.55
C LEU A 5 23.86 15.47 15.65
N GLN A 6 23.34 15.17 16.84
CA GLN A 6 22.39 14.09 17.06
C GLN A 6 21.09 14.30 16.27
N ASN A 7 20.54 15.53 16.26
CA ASN A 7 19.34 15.86 15.49
C ASN A 7 19.56 15.80 13.97
N ASN A 8 20.73 16.20 13.48
CA ASN A 8 21.03 16.11 12.06
C ASN A 8 21.23 14.65 11.62
N LEU A 9 21.89 13.84 12.45
CA LEU A 9 22.11 12.42 12.17
C LEU A 9 20.78 11.63 12.18
N THR A 10 19.87 11.92 13.11
CA THR A 10 18.54 11.28 13.12
C THR A 10 17.69 11.69 11.93
N LEU A 11 17.76 12.95 11.49
CA LEU A 11 17.06 13.42 10.30
C LEU A 11 17.56 12.71 9.02
N ILE A 12 18.88 12.58 8.86
CA ILE A 12 19.49 11.89 7.72
C ILE A 12 19.05 10.42 7.68
N ASN A 13 19.12 9.72 8.81
CA ASN A 13 18.67 8.33 8.91
C ASN A 13 17.17 8.17 8.59
N LEU A 14 16.32 9.12 9.01
CA LEU A 14 14.90 9.10 8.70
C LEU A 14 14.64 9.27 7.20
N ILE A 15 15.32 10.22 6.55
CA ILE A 15 15.20 10.46 5.11
C ILE A 15 15.66 9.23 4.32
N GLU A 16 16.75 8.57 4.73
CA GLU A 16 17.23 7.34 4.09
C GLU A 16 16.20 6.20 4.20
N ILE A 17 15.67 5.94 5.40
CA ILE A 17 14.68 4.87 5.63
C ILE A 17 13.39 5.15 4.85
N TYR A 18 12.85 6.37 4.91
CA TYR A 18 11.65 6.72 4.17
C TYR A 18 11.88 6.77 2.66
N GLY A 19 13.08 7.15 2.22
CA GLY A 19 13.48 7.18 0.82
C GLY A 19 13.52 5.80 0.20
N ILE A 20 14.19 4.84 0.84
CA ILE A 20 14.22 3.45 0.39
C ILE A 20 12.79 2.89 0.31
N ARG A 21 11.97 3.12 1.34
CA ARG A 21 10.57 2.67 1.36
C ARG A 21 9.72 3.31 0.25
N SER A 22 9.97 4.57 -0.08
CA SER A 22 9.29 5.29 -1.17
C SER A 22 9.60 4.69 -2.54
N ILE A 23 10.84 4.24 -2.78
CA ILE A 23 11.24 3.60 -4.04
C ILE A 23 10.47 2.29 -4.23
N PHE A 24 10.44 1.42 -3.22
CA PHE A 24 9.66 0.18 -3.27
C PHE A 24 8.16 0.45 -3.47
N SER A 25 7.63 1.47 -2.80
CA SER A 25 6.25 1.90 -2.95
C SER A 25 5.93 2.33 -4.38
N PHE A 26 6.82 3.08 -5.03
CA PHE A 26 6.61 3.53 -6.42
C PHE A 26 6.54 2.37 -7.40
N ILE A 27 7.45 1.39 -7.25
CA ILE A 27 7.44 0.16 -8.05
C ILE A 27 6.14 -0.61 -7.80
N SER A 28 5.73 -0.73 -6.53
CA SER A 28 4.49 -1.41 -6.16
C SER A 28 3.25 -0.76 -6.78
N ILE A 29 3.17 0.57 -6.82
CA ILE A 29 2.05 1.29 -7.44
C ILE A 29 1.96 0.96 -8.94
N ILE A 30 3.08 0.98 -9.67
CA ILE A 30 3.09 0.68 -11.12
C ILE A 30 2.62 -0.74 -11.40
N LEU A 31 3.13 -1.72 -10.64
CA LEU A 31 2.77 -3.12 -10.81
C LEU A 31 1.29 -3.37 -10.47
N ASN A 32 0.79 -2.78 -9.39
CA ASN A 32 -0.61 -2.92 -9.00
C ASN A 32 -1.58 -2.24 -9.98
N ILE A 33 -1.24 -1.06 -10.51
CA ILE A 33 -2.04 -0.41 -11.57
C ILE A 33 -2.11 -1.30 -12.81
N THR A 34 -0.98 -1.92 -13.17
CA THR A 34 -0.91 -2.86 -14.30
C THR A 34 -1.82 -4.06 -14.08
N LEU A 35 -1.83 -4.65 -12.88
CA LEU A 35 -2.73 -5.76 -12.52
C LEU A 35 -4.20 -5.39 -12.65
N ILE A 36 -4.59 -4.23 -12.13
CA ILE A 36 -5.97 -3.72 -12.25
C ILE A 36 -6.34 -3.53 -13.72
N TYR A 37 -5.46 -2.88 -14.49
CA TYR A 37 -5.66 -2.63 -15.92
C TYR A 37 -5.87 -3.93 -16.71
N VAL A 38 -4.99 -4.92 -16.52
CA VAL A 38 -5.07 -6.21 -17.20
C VAL A 38 -6.35 -6.94 -16.82
N THR A 39 -6.73 -6.93 -15.54
CA THR A 39 -7.96 -7.57 -15.05
C THR A 39 -9.21 -6.95 -15.66
N ILE A 40 -9.26 -5.61 -15.79
CA ILE A 40 -10.41 -4.94 -16.43
C ILE A 40 -10.45 -5.24 -17.94
N LYS A 41 -9.29 -5.23 -18.61
CA LYS A 41 -9.21 -5.35 -20.08
C LYS A 41 -9.53 -6.75 -20.59
N ILE A 42 -9.13 -7.79 -19.88
CA ILE A 42 -9.24 -9.16 -20.36
C ILE A 42 -10.45 -9.85 -19.73
N LYS A 43 -11.52 -10.03 -20.51
CA LYS A 43 -12.78 -10.66 -20.07
C LYS A 43 -12.61 -12.09 -19.56
N SER A 44 -11.65 -12.85 -20.11
CA SER A 44 -11.36 -14.21 -19.63
C SER A 44 -10.76 -14.24 -18.22
N LEU A 45 -10.28 -13.09 -17.71
CA LEU A 45 -9.83 -12.95 -16.32
C LEU A 45 -10.95 -12.47 -15.38
N HIS A 46 -12.21 -12.32 -15.79
CA HIS A 46 -13.30 -11.88 -14.90
C HIS A 46 -13.86 -13.00 -14.00
N ASN A 47 -12.98 -13.85 -13.48
CA ASN A 47 -13.32 -14.81 -12.42
C ASN A 47 -13.30 -14.12 -11.05
N LEU A 48 -14.07 -14.64 -10.09
CA LEU A 48 -14.16 -14.09 -8.72
C LEU A 48 -12.77 -13.88 -8.09
N CYS A 49 -11.90 -14.88 -8.15
CA CYS A 49 -10.51 -14.80 -7.67
C CYS A 49 -9.75 -13.60 -8.24
N ASN A 50 -9.86 -13.37 -9.56
CA ASN A 50 -9.10 -12.31 -10.22
C ASN A 50 -9.67 -10.93 -9.91
N ILE A 51 -10.99 -10.82 -9.72
CA ILE A 51 -11.63 -9.60 -9.22
C ILE A 51 -11.16 -9.29 -7.80
N LEU A 52 -11.08 -10.30 -6.92
CA LEU A 52 -10.53 -10.15 -5.57
C LEU A 52 -9.06 -9.72 -5.58
N ILE A 53 -8.25 -10.25 -6.52
CA ILE A 53 -6.85 -9.82 -6.71
C ILE A 53 -6.80 -8.35 -7.15
N ALA A 54 -7.63 -7.92 -8.11
CA ALA A 54 -7.67 -6.52 -8.53
C ALA A 54 -8.11 -5.59 -7.38
N LEU A 55 -9.04 -6.05 -6.54
CA LEU A 55 -9.48 -5.32 -5.35
C LEU A 55 -8.38 -5.22 -4.29
N GLU A 56 -7.65 -6.31 -4.04
CA GLU A 56 -6.46 -6.30 -3.18
C GLU A 56 -5.40 -5.32 -3.71
N SER A 57 -5.11 -5.36 -5.02
CA SER A 57 -4.16 -4.46 -5.67
C SER A 57 -4.57 -2.99 -5.54
N PHE A 58 -5.88 -2.70 -5.57
CA PHE A 58 -6.41 -1.36 -5.33
C PHE A 58 -6.15 -0.88 -3.89
N PHE A 59 -6.42 -1.71 -2.89
CA PHE A 59 -6.12 -1.39 -1.49
C PHE A 59 -4.62 -1.26 -1.23
N SER A 60 -3.80 -2.08 -1.90
CA SER A 60 -2.35 -2.01 -1.87
C SER A 60 -1.82 -0.70 -2.47
N ILE A 61 -2.41 -0.17 -3.55
CA ILE A 61 -2.07 1.18 -4.07
C ILE A 61 -2.38 2.25 -3.04
N LEU A 62 -3.57 2.20 -2.41
CA LEU A 62 -3.95 3.16 -1.37
C LEU A 62 -2.95 3.14 -0.21
N LEU A 63 -2.54 1.95 0.26
CA LEU A 63 -1.53 1.84 1.31
C LEU A 63 -0.16 2.39 0.89
N ASN A 64 0.28 2.11 -0.34
CA ASN A 64 1.55 2.60 -0.86
C ASN A 64 1.59 4.14 -1.01
N LEU A 65 0.46 4.77 -1.34
CA LEU A 65 0.38 6.24 -1.34
C LEU A 65 0.73 6.85 0.02
N ASN A 66 0.41 6.18 1.14
CA ASN A 66 0.82 6.63 2.47
C ASN A 66 2.34 6.70 2.64
N TYR A 67 3.06 5.70 2.12
CA TYR A 67 4.52 5.65 2.20
C TYR A 67 5.16 6.75 1.36
N PHE A 68 4.57 7.06 0.22
CA PHE A 68 4.99 8.17 -0.61
C PHE A 68 4.74 9.53 0.07
N VAL A 69 3.54 9.75 0.63
CA VAL A 69 3.21 10.97 1.39
C VAL A 69 4.13 11.14 2.59
N SER A 70 4.40 10.07 3.33
CA SER A 70 5.33 10.08 4.47
C SER A 70 6.75 10.53 4.07
N PHE A 71 7.23 10.11 2.90
CA PHE A 71 8.53 10.51 2.38
C PHE A 71 8.57 11.99 1.99
N ILE A 72 7.54 12.48 1.28
CA ILE A 72 7.44 13.91 0.91
C ILE A 72 7.41 14.79 2.17
N LEU A 73 6.70 14.38 3.21
CA LEU A 73 6.68 15.09 4.49
C LEU A 73 8.06 15.11 5.17
N SER A 74 8.80 14.01 5.10
CA SER A 74 10.17 13.95 5.64
C SER A 74 11.14 14.89 4.91
N LEU A 75 10.93 15.12 3.60
CA LEU A 75 11.73 16.05 2.79
C LEU A 75 11.40 17.53 3.05
N ILE A 76 10.13 17.85 3.28
CA ILE A 76 9.68 19.23 3.52
C ILE A 76 10.16 19.74 4.90
N GLY A 77 10.51 18.83 5.83
CA GLY A 77 11.04 19.21 7.13
C GLY A 77 10.04 19.92 8.04
N HIS A 78 8.77 20.06 7.63
CA HIS A 78 7.70 20.64 8.45
C HIS A 78 6.93 19.54 9.19
N PRO A 79 6.95 19.52 10.54
CA PRO A 79 6.27 18.49 11.32
C PRO A 79 4.76 18.74 11.51
N PHE A 80 4.16 19.80 10.96
CA PHE A 80 2.80 20.22 11.30
C PHE A 80 1.82 20.10 10.14
N ILE A 81 1.46 18.87 9.78
CA ILE A 81 0.15 18.63 9.17
C ILE A 81 -0.92 18.97 10.23
N LYS A 82 -1.98 19.67 9.82
CA LYS A 82 -3.15 19.90 10.70
C LYS A 82 -3.67 18.56 11.21
N PHE A 83 -3.78 18.41 12.53
CA PHE A 83 -4.18 17.14 13.20
C PHE A 83 -5.43 16.50 12.57
N ASN A 84 -6.43 17.32 12.22
CA ASN A 84 -7.65 16.85 11.56
C ASN A 84 -7.38 16.13 10.22
N LEU A 85 -6.47 16.66 9.39
CA LEU A 85 -6.13 16.05 8.11
C LEU A 85 -5.35 14.74 8.32
N CYS A 86 -4.39 14.74 9.25
CA CYS A 86 -3.58 13.56 9.58
C CYS A 86 -4.46 12.39 10.07
N PHE A 87 -5.44 12.68 10.93
CA PHE A 87 -6.36 11.68 11.46
C PHE A 87 -7.16 10.96 10.35
N TRP A 88 -7.75 11.73 9.42
CA TRP A 88 -8.48 11.16 8.29
C TRP A 88 -7.58 10.34 7.36
N PHE A 89 -6.36 10.83 7.07
CA PHE A 89 -5.38 10.08 6.29
C PHE A 89 -5.01 8.75 6.96
N MET A 90 -4.71 8.76 8.26
CA MET A 90 -4.39 7.55 9.02
C MET A 90 -5.51 6.51 8.97
N ILE A 91 -6.75 6.94 9.21
CA ILE A 91 -7.92 6.04 9.17
C ILE A 91 -8.07 5.40 7.81
N LEU A 92 -7.97 6.19 6.73
CA LEU A 92 -8.13 5.69 5.37
C LEU A 92 -7.11 4.60 5.04
N PHE A 93 -5.85 4.78 5.44
CA PHE A 93 -4.80 3.78 5.19
C PHE A 93 -4.91 2.55 6.08
N ILE A 94 -5.34 2.70 7.34
CA ILE A 94 -5.59 1.55 8.23
C ILE A 94 -6.72 0.69 7.68
N ILE A 95 -7.83 1.32 7.27
CA ILE A 95 -8.97 0.61 6.67
C ILE A 95 -8.53 -0.08 5.37
N SER A 96 -7.77 0.61 4.51
CA SER A 96 -7.27 0.03 3.26
C SER A 96 -6.36 -1.18 3.52
N GLY A 97 -5.43 -1.09 4.47
CA GLY A 97 -4.54 -2.19 4.84
C GLY A 97 -5.28 -3.41 5.40
N ASN A 98 -6.27 -3.19 6.27
CA ASN A 98 -7.11 -4.27 6.79
C ASN A 98 -7.93 -4.94 5.68
N ASN A 99 -8.51 -4.15 4.77
CA ASN A 99 -9.25 -4.70 3.64
C ASN A 99 -8.35 -5.51 2.70
N ALA A 100 -7.11 -5.07 2.43
CA ALA A 100 -6.15 -5.85 1.65
C ALA A 100 -5.86 -7.23 2.29
N GLN A 101 -5.73 -7.29 3.61
CA GLN A 101 -5.54 -8.54 4.34
C GLN A 101 -6.79 -9.44 4.26
N ILE A 102 -7.97 -8.87 4.43
CA ILE A 102 -9.24 -9.62 4.30
C ILE A 102 -9.37 -10.19 2.88
N THR A 103 -9.09 -9.40 1.84
CA THR A 103 -9.14 -9.87 0.46
C THR A 103 -8.13 -10.98 0.19
N MET A 104 -6.92 -10.91 0.75
CA MET A 104 -5.94 -12.01 0.66
C MET A 104 -6.46 -13.31 1.28
N VAL A 105 -7.12 -13.24 2.43
CA VAL A 105 -7.73 -14.42 3.06
C VAL A 105 -8.84 -15.01 2.18
N LEU A 106 -9.70 -14.16 1.60
CA LEU A 106 -10.77 -14.60 0.71
C LEU A 106 -10.23 -15.27 -0.57
N ILE A 107 -9.16 -14.72 -1.15
CA ILE A 107 -8.46 -15.35 -2.29
C ILE A 107 -7.92 -16.73 -1.90
N GLY A 108 -7.34 -16.86 -0.71
CA GLY A 108 -6.85 -18.13 -0.18
C GLY A 108 -7.97 -19.16 -0.03
N ILE A 109 -9.14 -18.75 0.47
CA ILE A 109 -10.32 -19.61 0.63
C ILE A 109 -10.85 -20.05 -0.74
N ASP A 110 -11.01 -19.12 -1.68
CA ASP A 110 -11.49 -19.41 -3.04
C ASP A 110 -10.62 -20.47 -3.73
N ARG A 111 -9.29 -20.31 -3.65
CA ARG A 111 -8.34 -21.30 -4.18
C ARG A 111 -8.39 -22.64 -3.45
N LEU A 112 -8.59 -22.64 -2.14
CA LEU A 112 -8.71 -23.88 -1.35
C LEU A 112 -9.97 -24.67 -1.74
N ILE A 113 -11.09 -23.96 -1.95
CA ILE A 113 -12.34 -24.57 -2.40
C ILE A 113 -12.18 -25.16 -3.80
N ALA A 114 -11.56 -24.42 -4.73
CA ALA A 114 -11.32 -24.90 -6.09
C ALA A 114 -10.46 -26.18 -6.14
N VAL A 115 -9.49 -26.33 -5.22
CA VAL A 115 -8.66 -27.54 -5.12
C VAL A 115 -9.41 -28.69 -4.45
N LYS A 116 -10.19 -28.42 -3.40
CA LYS A 116 -10.91 -29.48 -2.66
C LYS A 116 -12.16 -29.98 -3.37
N MET A 117 -12.83 -29.14 -4.15
CA MET A 117 -14.04 -29.49 -4.88
C MET A 117 -13.88 -29.15 -6.36
N PRO A 118 -13.07 -29.92 -7.12
CA PRO A 118 -12.84 -29.68 -8.55
C PRO A 118 -14.04 -30.04 -9.46
N ILE A 119 -15.16 -30.47 -8.87
CA ILE A 119 -16.28 -31.17 -9.57
C ILE A 119 -17.61 -30.40 -9.46
N LEU A 120 -17.65 -29.29 -8.71
CA LEU A 120 -18.79 -28.36 -8.73
C LEU A 120 -18.50 -27.23 -9.74
#